data_AF-A0A7J4UQ32-F1
#
_entry.id   AF-A0A7J4UQ32-F1
#
_cell.length_a   1.000
_cell.length_b   1.000
_cell.length_c   1.000
_cell.angle_alpha   90.00
_cell.angle_beta   90.00
_cell.angle_gamma   90.00
#
_symmetry.space_group_name_H-M   'P 1'
#
loop_
_entity.id
_entity.type
_entity.pdbx_description
1 polymer ?
#
loop_
_entity_poly.entity_id
_entity_poly.type
_entity_poly.pdbx_seq_one_letter_code
_entity_poly.pdbx_strand_id
1 'polypeptide(L)'
;MKKVISLVIVLLLLAFAISAEIDMVDFVREPSDAVCDFDDECTEFEGLEDVTMACSEAYRCVAVQECETIADCGFCDILEVTCECNIDGICAIVEGEPEVEEEDSNIEEDLDVEEGEDIPEEELEQQLESEAPPFEEGPSLAEQVRSFGQITEDVNTRVELVEGAVTTLTQEQQTMQREISSQLEAIQADIGELQTGTRKQLNTVSTGLAGLQGDLGTTQGELDVVEEQIEEEVSFSKTIKWIFFLLLVITVGLAVYYYTTKKKKNQVNPKIASYITSHVKKGSKLPHIKQDLHKAGWSEDQVEHAYQQTMKQNYATYKKGGKSTGLSSKKKALYISGFTILIIFALVMFLNSSGTGHAIFINYDENESEDGAKRVLCVGEHMPKGEGGCCIDRNDNNICDIREGAELTRPDEDPNECSESTQCSGLKHCVDGRCTNLFEVYDRQGCAVQCNFGTVTVDTNDRETYQVEPDQGGYTAAGGIGWQVLQGQPYCQGEDAGIPIKITEREGGQPRREYVTFLRRGEESDVITHPTTPSVRFRLRVTDFIEECN
;
A
#
# COMPACT_ATOMS: atom_id res chain seq x y z
N MET A 1 3.51 54.81 -11.96
CA MET A 1 3.84 53.70 -11.04
C MET A 1 2.73 53.42 -10.04
N LYS A 2 2.31 54.36 -9.18
CA LYS A 2 1.20 54.13 -8.21
C LYS A 2 -0.11 53.64 -8.86
N LYS A 3 -0.52 54.21 -10.00
CA LYS A 3 -1.73 53.77 -10.72
C LYS A 3 -1.65 52.35 -11.31
N VAL A 4 -0.44 51.86 -11.62
CA VAL A 4 -0.24 50.51 -12.19
C VAL A 4 -0.25 49.46 -11.08
N ILE A 5 0.34 49.78 -9.92
CA ILE A 5 0.31 48.91 -8.75
C ILE A 5 -1.14 48.74 -8.24
N SER A 6 -1.91 49.84 -8.22
CA SER A 6 -3.32 49.80 -7.85
C SER A 6 -4.14 48.87 -8.76
N LEU A 7 -3.91 48.93 -10.07
CA LEU A 7 -4.65 48.10 -11.03
C LEU A 7 -4.32 46.60 -10.91
N VAL A 8 -3.06 46.27 -10.59
CA VAL A 8 -2.62 44.88 -10.39
C VAL A 8 -3.20 44.29 -9.10
N ILE A 9 -3.31 45.10 -8.04
CA ILE A 9 -3.91 44.67 -6.77
C ILE A 9 -5.42 44.41 -6.94
N VAL A 10 -6.12 45.30 -7.66
CA VAL A 10 -7.55 45.13 -7.96
C VAL A 10 -7.81 43.85 -8.78
N LEU A 11 -6.97 43.55 -9.77
CA LEU A 11 -7.07 42.32 -10.56
C LEU A 11 -6.79 41.05 -9.75
N LEU A 12 -5.85 41.09 -8.80
CA LEU A 12 -5.56 39.97 -7.91
C LEU A 12 -6.71 39.71 -6.91
N LEU A 13 -7.34 40.77 -6.41
CA LEU A 13 -8.48 40.66 -5.49
C LEU A 13 -9.74 40.15 -6.20
N LEU A 14 -9.98 40.57 -7.45
CA LEU A 14 -11.05 40.01 -8.29
C LEU A 14 -10.84 38.52 -8.59
N ALA A 15 -9.60 38.08 -8.83
CA ALA A 15 -9.30 36.67 -9.04
C ALA A 15 -9.52 35.81 -7.77
N PHE A 16 -9.27 36.38 -6.58
CA PHE A 16 -9.53 35.71 -5.30
C PHE A 16 -11.03 35.65 -4.95
N ALA A 17 -11.81 36.67 -5.31
CA ALA A 17 -13.26 36.67 -5.07
C ALA A 17 -13.98 35.59 -5.90
N ILE A 18 -13.58 35.39 -7.16
CA ILE A 18 -14.18 34.38 -8.05
C ILE A 18 -13.81 32.94 -7.61
N SER A 19 -12.71 32.76 -6.88
CA SER A 19 -12.30 31.44 -6.38
C SER A 19 -12.93 31.06 -5.02
N ALA A 20 -13.61 31.99 -4.35
CA ALA A 20 -14.26 31.73 -3.06
C ALA A 20 -15.73 31.25 -3.18
N GLU A 21 -16.32 31.27 -4.38
CA GLU A 21 -17.72 30.87 -4.63
C GLU A 21 -17.89 29.42 -5.15
N ILE A 22 -16.81 28.61 -5.18
CA ILE A 22 -16.88 27.21 -5.65
C ILE A 22 -16.87 26.18 -4.50
N ASP A 23 -16.60 26.58 -3.25
CA ASP A 23 -16.61 25.68 -2.10
C ASP A 23 -17.91 25.81 -1.27
N MET A 24 -19.05 25.46 -1.86
CA MET A 24 -20.25 25.02 -1.13
C MET A 24 -21.15 24.23 -2.11
N VAL A 25 -20.74 23.00 -2.43
CA VAL A 25 -21.66 21.96 -2.90
C VAL A 25 -21.54 20.82 -1.91
N ASP A 26 -22.67 20.47 -1.32
CA ASP A 26 -22.82 19.49 -0.25
C ASP A 26 -22.09 18.18 -0.55
N PHE A 27 -21.30 17.75 0.43
CA PHE A 27 -20.69 16.42 0.47
C PHE A 27 -21.80 15.40 0.72
N VAL A 28 -22.44 14.92 -0.35
CA VAL A 28 -23.29 13.74 -0.30
C VAL A 28 -22.37 12.54 -0.11
N ARG A 29 -22.49 11.93 1.07
CA ARG A 29 -21.74 10.74 1.48
C ARG A 29 -22.32 9.52 0.74
N GLU A 30 -21.46 8.79 0.02
CA GLU A 30 -21.83 7.59 -0.75
C GLU A 30 -22.34 6.45 0.17
N PRO A 31 -23.24 5.57 -0.34
CA PRO A 31 -23.94 4.54 0.45
C PRO A 31 -23.14 3.25 0.74
N SER A 32 -21.93 3.05 0.20
CA SER A 32 -21.20 1.77 0.36
C SER A 32 -20.27 1.69 1.58
N ASP A 33 -20.05 2.81 2.30
CA ASP A 33 -19.14 2.88 3.45
C ASP A 33 -19.86 3.30 4.75
N ALA A 34 -21.05 2.72 5.00
CA ALA A 34 -21.73 2.87 6.28
C ALA A 34 -20.98 2.08 7.37
N VAL A 35 -19.95 2.72 7.93
CA VAL A 35 -19.22 2.25 9.12
C VAL A 35 -20.03 2.65 10.35
N CYS A 36 -20.20 1.72 11.29
CA CYS A 36 -20.90 1.99 12.55
C CYS A 36 -20.17 3.11 13.32
N ASP A 37 -20.92 4.10 13.84
CA ASP A 37 -20.34 5.12 14.71
C ASP A 37 -20.04 4.52 16.10
N PHE A 38 -19.31 5.24 16.95
CA PHE A 38 -18.85 4.81 18.28
C PHE A 38 -19.97 4.40 19.26
N ASP A 39 -21.23 4.71 18.93
CA ASP A 39 -22.41 4.37 19.73
C ASP A 39 -23.22 3.18 19.15
N ASP A 40 -22.67 2.41 18.21
CA ASP A 40 -23.29 1.23 17.55
C ASP A 40 -24.59 1.52 16.75
N GLU A 41 -24.89 2.79 16.48
CA GLU A 41 -26.07 3.20 15.70
C GLU A 41 -25.74 3.36 14.20
N CYS A 42 -26.54 2.71 13.34
CA CYS A 42 -26.52 2.92 11.90
C CYS A 42 -27.45 4.08 11.52
N THR A 43 -27.00 5.03 10.70
CA THR A 43 -27.85 6.12 10.21
C THR A 43 -29.01 5.57 9.37
N GLU A 44 -30.23 5.92 9.77
CA GLU A 44 -31.50 5.48 9.19
C GLU A 44 -31.58 5.86 7.69
N PHE A 45 -31.98 4.90 6.85
CA PHE A 45 -32.13 5.10 5.41
C PHE A 45 -33.56 5.54 5.10
N GLU A 46 -33.75 6.72 4.48
CA GLU A 46 -35.07 7.14 4.02
C GLU A 46 -35.47 6.34 2.76
N GLY A 47 -36.48 5.46 2.87
CA GLY A 47 -37.10 4.83 1.69
C GLY A 47 -37.54 3.36 1.82
N LEU A 48 -37.16 2.67 2.89
CA LEU A 48 -37.58 1.28 3.15
C LEU A 48 -38.45 1.24 4.42
N GLU A 49 -39.77 1.20 4.24
CA GLU A 49 -40.68 0.89 5.35
C GLU A 49 -40.45 -0.58 5.76
N ASP A 50 -40.25 -0.83 7.05
CA ASP A 50 -40.04 -2.16 7.70
C ASP A 50 -38.64 -2.83 7.59
N VAL A 51 -37.58 -2.10 7.23
CA VAL A 51 -36.19 -2.61 7.32
C VAL A 51 -35.44 -1.91 8.45
N THR A 52 -34.90 -2.68 9.39
CA THR A 52 -34.06 -2.16 10.48
C THR A 52 -32.58 -2.38 10.16
N MET A 53 -31.72 -1.43 10.47
CA MET A 53 -30.27 -1.56 10.24
C MET A 53 -29.57 -1.93 11.55
N ALA A 54 -28.76 -2.99 11.54
CA ALA A 54 -27.97 -3.40 12.69
C ALA A 54 -26.48 -3.41 12.36
N CYS A 55 -25.64 -3.14 13.36
CA CYS A 55 -24.20 -3.24 13.21
C CYS A 55 -23.77 -4.71 13.35
N SER A 56 -23.11 -5.25 12.33
CA SER A 56 -22.49 -6.60 12.38
C SER A 56 -21.24 -6.61 13.25
N GLU A 57 -20.80 -7.81 13.67
CA GLU A 57 -19.53 -8.01 14.40
C GLU A 57 -18.29 -7.50 13.65
N ALA A 58 -18.40 -7.28 12.33
CA ALA A 58 -17.36 -6.71 11.49
C ALA A 58 -17.43 -5.16 11.35
N TYR A 59 -18.21 -4.48 12.20
CA TYR A 59 -18.45 -3.02 12.16
C TYR A 59 -19.04 -2.50 10.85
N ARG A 60 -19.88 -3.32 10.21
CA ARG A 60 -20.61 -2.93 8.99
C ARG A 60 -22.11 -2.89 9.27
N CYS A 61 -22.78 -1.85 8.78
CA CYS A 61 -24.24 -1.79 8.83
C CYS A 61 -24.85 -2.81 7.85
N VAL A 62 -25.68 -3.70 8.37
CA VAL A 62 -26.42 -4.70 7.61
C VAL A 62 -27.92 -4.47 7.79
N ALA A 63 -28.66 -4.61 6.69
CA ALA A 63 -30.12 -4.59 6.71
C ALA A 63 -30.64 -5.88 7.36
N VAL A 64 -31.52 -5.73 8.32
CA VAL A 64 -32.16 -6.80 9.08
C VAL A 64 -33.67 -6.65 8.92
N GLN A 65 -34.29 -7.71 8.40
CA GLN A 65 -35.74 -7.83 8.29
C GLN A 65 -36.18 -9.00 9.17
N GLU A 66 -37.11 -8.73 10.09
CA GLU A 66 -37.76 -9.78 10.88
C GLU A 66 -38.67 -10.62 9.97
N CYS A 67 -38.63 -11.93 10.13
CA CYS A 67 -39.43 -12.88 9.36
C CYS A 67 -40.09 -13.90 10.27
N GLU A 68 -41.35 -14.25 9.99
CA GLU A 68 -42.01 -15.42 10.60
C GLU A 68 -41.87 -16.65 9.69
N THR A 69 -41.77 -16.44 8.39
CA THR A 69 -41.62 -17.48 7.38
C THR A 69 -40.62 -17.07 6.29
N ILE A 70 -40.10 -18.05 5.54
CA ILE A 70 -39.17 -17.82 4.43
C ILE A 70 -39.76 -16.86 3.37
N ALA A 71 -41.09 -16.80 3.25
CA ALA A 71 -41.77 -15.92 2.29
C ALA A 71 -41.76 -14.43 2.70
N ASP A 72 -41.35 -14.10 3.92
CA ASP A 72 -41.38 -12.72 4.45
C ASP A 72 -40.06 -11.96 4.17
N CYS A 73 -39.06 -12.61 3.58
CA CYS A 73 -37.75 -12.03 3.27
C CYS A 73 -37.76 -11.21 1.97
N GLY A 74 -38.54 -10.12 1.95
CA GLY A 74 -38.79 -9.31 0.75
C GLY A 74 -37.56 -8.61 0.16
N PHE A 75 -36.52 -8.33 0.95
CA PHE A 75 -35.29 -7.71 0.42
C PHE A 75 -34.49 -8.66 -0.50
N CYS A 76 -34.66 -9.97 -0.35
CA CYS A 76 -33.91 -10.97 -1.12
C CYS A 76 -34.40 -11.08 -2.56
N ASP A 77 -35.69 -10.83 -2.81
CA ASP A 77 -36.24 -10.70 -4.16
C ASP A 77 -35.65 -9.49 -4.91
N ILE A 78 -35.26 -8.43 -4.19
CA ILE A 78 -34.67 -7.22 -4.78
C ILE A 78 -33.21 -7.46 -5.16
N LEU A 79 -32.49 -8.30 -4.42
CA LEU A 79 -31.06 -8.57 -4.61
C LEU A 79 -30.78 -9.82 -5.47
N GLU A 80 -31.83 -10.54 -5.92
CA GLU A 80 -31.72 -11.82 -6.65
C GLU A 80 -30.87 -12.88 -5.92
N VAL A 81 -30.88 -12.86 -4.58
CA VAL A 81 -30.18 -13.85 -3.73
C VAL A 81 -31.17 -14.75 -3.00
N THR A 82 -30.74 -15.98 -2.70
CA THR A 82 -31.54 -16.90 -1.87
C THR A 82 -31.29 -16.64 -0.39
N CYS A 83 -32.36 -16.50 0.37
CA CYS A 83 -32.31 -16.28 1.81
C CYS A 83 -33.16 -17.30 2.56
N GLU A 84 -32.78 -17.57 3.80
CA GLU A 84 -33.57 -18.34 4.75
C GLU A 84 -33.86 -17.50 6.00
N CYS A 85 -35.06 -17.69 6.55
CA CYS A 85 -35.40 -17.14 7.86
C CYS A 85 -34.76 -18.02 8.94
N ASN A 86 -33.78 -17.50 9.66
CA ASN A 86 -33.08 -18.26 10.69
C ASN A 86 -33.99 -18.48 11.93
N ILE A 87 -33.52 -19.30 12.87
CA ILE A 87 -34.23 -19.64 14.11
C ILE A 87 -34.55 -18.46 15.05
N ASP A 88 -33.86 -17.34 14.89
CA ASP A 88 -34.04 -16.08 15.61
C ASP A 88 -35.02 -15.14 14.88
N GLY A 89 -35.62 -15.58 13.77
CA GLY A 89 -36.61 -14.81 13.01
C GLY A 89 -35.99 -13.71 12.16
N ILE A 90 -34.78 -13.91 11.66
CA ILE A 90 -34.05 -12.94 10.83
C ILE A 90 -33.73 -13.55 9.46
N CYS A 91 -33.98 -12.80 8.39
CA CYS A 91 -33.60 -13.18 7.04
C CYS A 91 -32.07 -13.16 6.86
N ALA A 92 -31.47 -14.30 6.51
CA ALA A 92 -30.04 -14.45 6.22
C ALA A 92 -29.81 -15.00 4.81
N ILE A 93 -28.76 -14.54 4.12
CA ILE A 93 -28.38 -15.02 2.78
C ILE A 93 -27.75 -16.41 2.89
N VAL A 94 -28.17 -17.34 2.03
CA VAL A 94 -27.57 -18.67 1.93
C VAL A 94 -26.51 -18.64 0.83
N GLU A 95 -25.23 -18.75 1.20
CA GLU A 95 -24.17 -18.95 0.22
C GLU A 95 -24.28 -20.37 -0.35
N GLY A 96 -24.70 -20.49 -1.61
CA GLY A 96 -24.74 -21.78 -2.31
C GLY A 96 -23.32 -22.29 -2.55
N GLU A 97 -23.02 -23.51 -2.11
CA GLU A 97 -21.83 -24.23 -2.57
C GLU A 97 -21.89 -24.38 -4.11
N PRO A 98 -20.79 -24.16 -4.84
CA PRO A 98 -20.81 -24.28 -6.30
C PRO A 98 -21.15 -25.71 -6.70
N GLU A 99 -22.21 -25.88 -7.49
CA GLU A 99 -22.53 -27.16 -8.12
C GLU A 99 -21.34 -27.59 -8.98
N VAL A 100 -20.67 -28.67 -8.56
CA VAL A 100 -19.67 -29.35 -9.36
C VAL A 100 -20.40 -30.06 -10.49
N GLU A 101 -20.36 -29.51 -11.70
CA GLU A 101 -20.77 -30.22 -12.90
C GLU A 101 -19.80 -31.41 -13.11
N GLU A 102 -20.29 -32.64 -12.87
CA GLU A 102 -19.55 -33.85 -13.23
C GLU A 102 -19.54 -33.99 -14.76
N GLU A 103 -18.36 -33.84 -15.37
CA GLU A 103 -18.12 -34.24 -16.76
C GLU A 103 -18.17 -35.76 -16.89
N ASP A 104 -19.13 -36.25 -17.68
CA ASP A 104 -19.24 -37.62 -18.18
C ASP A 104 -17.95 -38.04 -18.92
N SER A 105 -17.05 -38.74 -18.22
CA SER A 105 -15.96 -39.48 -18.85
C SER A 105 -16.37 -40.93 -19.11
N ASN A 106 -16.76 -41.19 -20.36
CA ASN A 106 -16.85 -42.54 -20.92
C ASN A 106 -15.50 -43.26 -20.79
N ILE A 107 -15.40 -44.20 -19.85
CA ILE A 107 -14.35 -45.21 -19.82
C ILE A 107 -15.05 -46.56 -20.01
N GLU A 108 -14.95 -47.08 -21.24
CA GLU A 108 -15.18 -48.49 -21.54
C GLU A 108 -14.03 -49.28 -20.91
N GLU A 109 -14.27 -49.90 -19.75
CA GLU A 109 -13.43 -50.99 -19.24
C GLU A 109 -14.11 -52.33 -19.50
N ASP A 110 -13.56 -53.04 -20.48
CA ASP A 110 -13.73 -54.47 -20.72
C ASP A 110 -13.26 -55.24 -19.48
N LEU A 111 -14.22 -55.74 -18.69
CA LEU A 111 -13.95 -56.77 -17.67
C LEU A 111 -14.56 -58.09 -18.13
N ASP A 112 -13.68 -58.94 -18.65
CA ASP A 112 -13.90 -60.36 -18.92
C ASP A 112 -14.33 -61.09 -17.62
N VAL A 113 -15.61 -61.45 -17.55
CA VAL A 113 -16.17 -62.34 -16.54
C VAL A 113 -15.84 -63.77 -16.97
N GLU A 114 -14.82 -64.37 -16.35
CA GLU A 114 -14.61 -65.83 -16.42
C GLU A 114 -15.66 -66.55 -15.57
N GLU A 115 -16.46 -67.39 -16.24
CA GLU A 115 -17.31 -68.42 -15.66
C GLU A 115 -16.45 -69.40 -14.84
N GLY A 116 -16.77 -69.56 -13.55
CA GLY A 116 -16.07 -70.45 -12.63
C GLY A 116 -17.03 -71.21 -11.72
N GLU A 117 -17.46 -72.38 -12.22
CA GLU A 117 -17.77 -73.64 -11.52
C GLU A 117 -18.85 -73.70 -10.41
N ASP A 118 -19.86 -74.50 -10.75
CA ASP A 118 -20.84 -75.13 -9.87
C ASP A 118 -20.17 -75.89 -8.71
N ILE A 119 -20.52 -75.53 -7.46
CA ILE A 119 -20.25 -76.34 -6.27
C ILE A 119 -21.57 -77.02 -5.84
N PRO A 120 -21.62 -78.36 -5.68
CA PRO A 120 -22.86 -79.07 -5.42
C PRO A 120 -23.42 -78.82 -4.02
N GLU A 121 -24.72 -78.61 -3.99
CA GLU A 121 -25.61 -78.49 -2.84
C GLU A 121 -25.89 -79.87 -2.23
N GLU A 122 -24.95 -80.46 -1.48
CA GLU A 122 -25.22 -81.62 -0.61
C GLU A 122 -24.02 -81.90 0.32
N GLU A 123 -24.03 -81.31 1.52
CA GLU A 123 -23.46 -81.83 2.80
C GLU A 123 -23.23 -80.65 3.78
N LEU A 124 -24.29 -80.21 4.47
CA LEU A 124 -24.11 -79.52 5.75
C LEU A 124 -25.28 -79.75 6.72
N GLU A 125 -25.78 -80.98 6.77
CA GLU A 125 -26.57 -81.48 7.90
C GLU A 125 -25.70 -82.39 8.78
N GLN A 126 -24.64 -81.85 9.38
CA GLN A 126 -23.96 -82.49 10.51
C GLN A 126 -23.00 -81.53 11.22
N GLN A 127 -23.56 -80.53 11.90
CA GLN A 127 -22.94 -79.89 13.08
C GLN A 127 -24.00 -79.07 13.82
N LEU A 128 -25.04 -79.78 14.27
CA LEU A 128 -26.03 -79.26 15.20
C LEU A 128 -25.90 -80.04 16.52
N GLU A 129 -24.75 -79.90 17.19
CA GLU A 129 -24.54 -80.26 18.61
C GLU A 129 -23.08 -79.98 19.00
N SER A 130 -22.78 -78.79 19.51
CA SER A 130 -21.89 -78.58 20.66
C SER A 130 -21.63 -77.09 20.94
N GLU A 131 -21.84 -76.75 22.20
CA GLU A 131 -21.19 -75.63 22.94
C GLU A 131 -21.62 -74.21 22.59
N ALA A 132 -22.69 -73.76 23.28
CA ALA A 132 -22.86 -72.36 23.62
C ALA A 132 -21.61 -71.86 24.41
N PRO A 133 -21.07 -70.67 24.11
CA PRO A 133 -19.99 -70.11 24.89
C PRO A 133 -20.43 -69.92 26.35
N PRO A 134 -19.55 -70.16 27.33
CA PRO A 134 -19.90 -69.95 28.72
C PRO A 134 -20.27 -68.49 28.93
N PHE A 135 -21.41 -68.27 29.58
CA PHE A 135 -21.82 -66.98 30.11
C PHE A 135 -20.77 -66.55 31.13
N GLU A 136 -19.83 -65.70 30.73
CA GLU A 136 -18.87 -65.09 31.65
C GLU A 136 -19.66 -64.23 32.64
N GLU A 137 -19.59 -64.62 33.91
CA GLU A 137 -20.08 -63.80 35.02
C GLU A 137 -19.40 -62.43 34.92
N GLY A 138 -20.19 -61.39 34.68
CA GLY A 138 -19.69 -60.02 34.62
C GLY A 138 -18.85 -59.68 35.86
N PRO A 139 -17.91 -58.72 35.72
CA PRO A 139 -16.93 -58.42 36.77
C PRO A 139 -17.64 -58.22 38.10
N SER A 140 -17.15 -58.90 39.13
CA SER A 140 -17.75 -58.85 40.46
C SER A 140 -17.95 -57.40 40.90
N LEU A 141 -19.00 -57.10 41.66
CA LEU A 141 -19.26 -55.74 42.14
C LEU A 141 -18.03 -55.11 42.82
N ALA A 142 -17.19 -55.93 43.46
CA ALA A 142 -15.94 -55.50 44.07
C ALA A 142 -14.88 -55.01 43.06
N GLU A 143 -14.88 -55.57 41.84
CA GLU A 143 -13.97 -55.20 40.75
C GLU A 143 -14.42 -53.91 40.06
N GLN A 144 -15.73 -53.75 39.84
CA GLN A 144 -16.31 -52.49 39.37
C GLN A 144 -16.10 -51.33 40.37
N VAL A 145 -16.18 -51.59 41.67
CA VAL A 145 -15.91 -50.58 42.70
C VAL A 145 -14.43 -50.17 42.71
N ARG A 146 -13.50 -51.09 42.43
CA ARG A 146 -12.08 -50.74 42.30
C ARG A 146 -11.79 -49.91 41.06
N SER A 147 -12.38 -50.26 39.91
CA SER A 147 -12.20 -49.47 38.68
C SER A 147 -12.79 -48.07 38.82
N PHE A 148 -13.94 -47.93 39.49
CA PHE A 148 -14.53 -46.62 39.78
C PHE A 148 -13.68 -45.78 40.74
N GLY A 149 -12.99 -46.42 41.68
CA GLY A 149 -12.01 -45.77 42.55
C GLY A 149 -10.83 -45.19 41.76
N GLN A 150 -10.27 -45.97 40.82
CA GLN A 150 -9.17 -45.52 39.95
C GLN A 150 -9.58 -44.39 39.01
N ILE A 151 -10.79 -44.45 38.43
CA ILE A 151 -11.31 -43.39 37.58
C ILE A 151 -11.49 -42.08 38.37
N THR A 152 -12.00 -42.17 39.61
CA THR A 152 -12.13 -40.99 40.48
C THR A 152 -10.78 -40.34 40.78
N GLU A 153 -9.72 -41.13 40.99
CA GLU A 153 -8.37 -40.64 41.26
C GLU A 153 -7.71 -39.99 40.01
N ASP A 154 -7.90 -40.59 38.84
CA ASP A 154 -7.47 -40.02 37.56
C ASP A 154 -8.18 -38.68 37.27
N VAL A 155 -9.50 -38.63 37.47
CA VAL A 155 -10.29 -37.40 37.29
C VAL A 155 -9.80 -36.29 38.23
N ASN A 156 -9.52 -36.60 39.50
CA ASN A 156 -8.98 -35.61 40.43
C ASN A 156 -7.61 -35.08 39.98
N THR A 157 -6.74 -35.96 39.48
CA THR A 157 -5.42 -35.55 38.98
C THR A 157 -5.55 -34.63 37.76
N ARG A 158 -6.48 -34.92 36.86
CA ARG A 158 -6.77 -34.06 35.69
C ARG A 158 -7.38 -32.72 36.09
N VAL A 159 -8.23 -32.69 37.11
CA VAL A 159 -8.78 -31.44 37.66
C VAL A 159 -7.67 -30.58 38.25
N GLU A 160 -6.74 -31.14 39.03
CA GLU A 160 -5.59 -30.39 39.57
C GLU A 160 -4.70 -29.80 38.47
N LEU A 161 -4.48 -30.54 37.37
CA LEU A 161 -3.73 -30.05 36.21
C LEU A 161 -4.44 -28.89 35.50
N VAL A 162 -5.76 -29.01 35.32
CA VAL A 162 -6.57 -27.95 34.70
C VAL A 162 -6.62 -26.72 35.59
N GLU A 163 -6.79 -26.87 36.91
CA GLU A 163 -6.72 -25.76 37.87
C GLU A 163 -5.35 -25.06 37.83
N GLY A 164 -4.26 -25.83 37.73
CA GLY A 164 -2.91 -25.30 37.53
C GLY A 164 -2.77 -24.47 36.24
N ALA A 165 -3.29 -24.98 35.13
CA ALA A 165 -3.28 -24.25 33.85
C ALA A 165 -4.10 -22.96 33.91
N VAL A 166 -5.29 -22.99 34.54
CA VAL A 166 -6.16 -21.82 34.72
C VAL A 166 -5.48 -20.74 35.56
N THR A 167 -4.79 -21.12 36.64
CA THR A 167 -4.04 -20.13 37.44
C THR A 167 -2.90 -19.47 36.66
N THR A 168 -2.21 -20.25 35.81
CA THR A 168 -1.12 -19.74 34.96
C THR A 168 -1.65 -18.76 33.91
N LEU A 169 -2.71 -19.13 33.19
CA LEU A 169 -3.36 -18.25 32.21
C LEU A 169 -3.88 -16.96 32.84
N THR A 170 -4.43 -17.05 34.06
CA THR A 170 -4.88 -15.86 34.82
C THR A 170 -3.70 -14.94 35.15
N GLN A 171 -2.53 -15.49 35.46
CA GLN A 171 -1.33 -14.71 35.78
C GLN A 171 -0.73 -14.06 34.52
N GLU A 172 -0.75 -14.75 33.39
CA GLU A 172 -0.33 -14.20 32.09
C GLU A 172 -1.26 -13.05 31.65
N GLN A 173 -2.58 -13.22 31.78
CA GLN A 173 -3.56 -12.17 31.49
C GLN A 173 -3.30 -10.91 32.33
N GLN A 174 -3.02 -11.05 33.62
CA GLN A 174 -2.68 -9.90 34.48
C GLN A 174 -1.36 -9.23 34.08
N THR A 175 -0.41 -9.98 33.55
CA THR A 175 0.88 -9.46 33.11
C THR A 175 0.70 -8.64 31.82
N MET A 176 -0.03 -9.20 30.86
CA MET A 176 -0.40 -8.53 29.61
C MET A 176 -1.18 -7.24 29.88
N GLN A 177 -2.15 -7.26 30.80
CA GLN A 177 -2.93 -6.08 31.15
C GLN A 177 -2.07 -4.94 31.75
N ARG A 178 -1.03 -5.28 32.53
CA ARG A 178 -0.06 -4.29 33.04
C ARG A 178 0.81 -3.72 31.93
N GLU A 179 1.22 -4.55 30.98
CA GLU A 179 2.05 -4.12 29.85
C GLU A 179 1.28 -3.16 28.92
N ILE A 180 0.04 -3.50 28.58
CA ILE A 180 -0.87 -2.61 27.83
C ILE A 180 -1.05 -1.27 28.56
N SER A 181 -1.27 -1.30 29.88
CA SER A 181 -1.42 -0.06 30.67
C SER A 181 -0.16 0.80 30.62
N SER A 182 1.02 0.19 30.69
CA SER A 182 2.30 0.90 30.58
C SER A 182 2.53 1.49 29.20
N GLN A 183 2.12 0.79 28.13
CA GLN A 183 2.24 1.30 26.76
C GLN A 183 1.28 2.47 26.51
N LEU A 184 0.06 2.41 27.05
CA LEU A 184 -0.91 3.51 26.98
C LEU A 184 -0.38 4.79 27.65
N GLU A 185 0.27 4.68 28.81
CA GLU A 185 0.89 5.83 29.48
C GLU A 185 2.02 6.44 28.64
N ALA A 186 2.83 5.62 27.96
CA ALA A 186 3.88 6.11 27.06
C ALA A 186 3.30 6.84 25.84
N ILE A 187 2.26 6.28 25.22
CA ILE A 187 1.58 6.91 24.08
C ILE A 187 0.94 8.24 24.49
N GLN A 188 0.32 8.32 25.68
CA GLN A 188 -0.23 9.58 26.18
C GLN A 188 0.85 10.65 26.40
N ALA A 189 2.05 10.27 26.85
CA ALA A 189 3.16 11.18 26.98
C ALA A 189 3.62 11.74 25.62
N ASP A 190 3.71 10.89 24.60
CA ASP A 190 4.07 11.29 23.22
C ASP A 190 3.03 12.22 22.59
N ILE A 191 1.73 11.94 22.79
CA ILE A 191 0.63 12.82 22.35
C ILE A 191 0.75 14.19 23.02
N GLY A 192 1.07 14.24 24.33
CA GLY A 192 1.29 15.47 25.06
C GLY A 192 2.46 16.30 24.49
N GLU A 193 3.56 15.65 24.13
CA GLU A 193 4.71 16.31 23.51
C GLU A 193 4.36 16.88 22.12
N LEU A 194 3.67 16.09 21.29
CA LEU A 194 3.18 16.50 19.97
C LEU A 194 2.22 17.69 20.04
N GLN A 195 1.28 17.67 20.98
CA GLN A 195 0.32 18.77 21.17
C GLN A 195 1.03 20.04 21.62
N THR A 196 2.04 19.93 22.48
CA THR A 196 2.84 21.07 22.95
C THR A 196 3.72 21.64 21.84
N GLY A 197 4.32 20.78 21.01
CA GLY A 197 5.10 21.16 19.82
C GLY A 197 4.23 21.89 18.79
N THR A 198 3.06 21.35 18.51
CA THR A 198 2.07 21.93 17.57
C THR A 198 1.58 23.28 18.08
N ARG A 199 1.25 23.41 19.37
CA ARG A 199 0.80 24.67 19.96
C ARG A 199 1.88 25.76 19.92
N LYS A 200 3.15 25.41 20.09
CA LYS A 200 4.27 26.36 19.90
C LYS A 200 4.38 26.84 18.45
N GLN A 201 4.22 25.95 17.49
CA GLN A 201 4.22 26.32 16.06
C GLN A 201 3.00 27.20 15.71
N LEU A 202 1.81 26.87 16.24
CA LEU A 202 0.57 27.59 15.99
C LEU A 202 0.59 29.01 16.57
N ASN A 203 1.15 29.21 17.77
CA ASN A 203 1.38 30.54 18.33
C ASN A 203 2.39 31.37 17.51
N THR A 204 3.37 30.72 16.87
CA THR A 204 4.35 31.37 15.99
C THR A 204 3.71 31.80 14.67
N VAL A 205 2.75 31.01 14.14
CA VAL A 205 1.98 31.36 12.94
C VAL A 205 0.93 32.45 13.24
N SER A 206 0.22 32.36 14.37
CA SER A 206 -0.78 33.34 14.81
C SER A 206 -0.18 34.73 15.04
N THR A 207 1.02 34.82 15.62
CA THR A 207 1.75 36.10 15.75
C THR A 207 2.23 36.65 14.40
N GLY A 208 2.50 35.79 13.42
CA GLY A 208 2.74 36.20 12.03
C GLY A 208 1.48 36.71 11.32
N LEU A 209 0.31 36.14 11.61
CA LEU A 209 -0.97 36.50 11.00
C LEU A 209 -1.58 37.78 11.59
N ALA A 210 -1.41 38.02 12.89
CA ALA A 210 -1.83 39.27 13.54
C ALA A 210 -1.07 40.50 12.99
N GLY A 211 0.14 40.31 12.47
CA GLY A 211 0.88 41.34 11.72
C GLY A 211 0.26 41.69 10.36
N LEU A 212 -0.50 40.78 9.74
CA LEU A 212 -1.17 40.98 8.45
C LEU A 212 -2.58 41.56 8.59
N GLN A 213 -3.26 41.29 9.71
CA GLN A 213 -4.61 41.80 9.98
C GLN A 213 -4.63 43.31 10.29
N GLY A 214 -3.51 43.86 10.78
CA GLY A 214 -3.32 45.30 10.97
C GLY A 214 -3.29 46.12 9.66
N ASP A 215 -2.95 45.49 8.54
CA ASP A 215 -2.87 46.14 7.22
C ASP A 215 -4.22 46.11 6.44
N LEU A 216 -5.19 45.28 6.86
CA LEU A 216 -6.49 45.12 6.18
C LEU A 216 -7.56 46.15 6.62
N GLY A 217 -7.47 46.70 7.84
CA GLY A 217 -8.45 47.68 8.36
C GLY A 217 -8.45 49.03 7.64
N THR A 218 -7.43 49.33 6.84
CA THR A 218 -7.30 50.59 6.08
C THR A 218 -7.95 50.58 4.70
N THR A 219 -8.43 49.43 4.21
CA THR A 219 -8.86 49.28 2.80
C THR A 219 -10.39 49.20 2.64
N GLN A 220 -11.15 49.09 3.72
CA GLN A 220 -12.61 48.90 3.70
C GLN A 220 -13.40 50.20 3.38
N GLY A 221 -12.73 51.35 3.20
CA GLY A 221 -13.36 52.65 2.96
C GLY A 221 -13.50 53.09 1.49
N GLU A 222 -13.01 52.33 0.51
CA GLU A 222 -12.93 52.79 -0.90
C GLU A 222 -13.77 51.98 -1.92
N LEU A 223 -14.67 51.08 -1.49
CA LEU A 223 -15.34 50.12 -2.39
C LEU A 223 -16.79 50.46 -2.81
N ASP A 224 -17.40 51.53 -2.33
CA ASP A 224 -18.82 51.87 -2.65
C ASP A 224 -19.05 52.56 -4.03
N VAL A 225 -18.04 52.65 -4.92
CA VAL A 225 -18.11 53.55 -6.11
C VAL A 225 -17.96 52.82 -7.46
N VAL A 226 -17.90 51.49 -7.52
CA VAL A 226 -17.57 50.77 -8.77
C VAL A 226 -18.63 49.73 -9.16
N GLU A 227 -19.90 50.09 -9.07
CA GLU A 227 -21.02 49.22 -9.48
C GLU A 227 -21.63 49.58 -10.86
N GLU A 228 -21.24 50.69 -11.49
CA GLU A 228 -21.99 51.21 -12.67
C GLU A 228 -21.24 51.23 -14.02
N GLN A 229 -20.30 50.32 -14.29
CA GLN A 229 -19.69 50.20 -15.65
C GLN A 229 -19.29 48.76 -16.02
N ILE A 230 -20.28 47.88 -16.19
CA ILE A 230 -20.09 46.58 -16.86
C ILE A 230 -21.16 46.42 -17.92
N GLU A 231 -20.94 46.98 -19.11
CA GLU A 231 -21.62 46.62 -20.35
C GLU A 231 -20.74 47.05 -21.55
N GLU A 232 -19.67 46.28 -21.84
CA GLU A 232 -19.06 46.26 -23.18
C GLU A 232 -18.18 45.01 -23.36
N GLU A 233 -18.82 43.84 -23.45
CA GLU A 233 -18.16 42.62 -23.92
C GLU A 233 -17.91 42.73 -25.43
N VAL A 234 -16.66 42.50 -25.86
CA VAL A 234 -16.15 42.05 -27.19
C VAL A 234 -14.75 42.61 -27.47
N SER A 235 -14.29 43.67 -26.80
CA SER A 235 -12.87 44.11 -26.90
C SER A 235 -11.92 43.39 -25.92
N PHE A 236 -12.47 42.66 -24.95
CA PHE A 236 -11.76 42.10 -23.80
C PHE A 236 -10.71 41.04 -24.17
N SER A 237 -10.89 40.26 -25.24
CA SER A 237 -9.95 39.17 -25.59
C SER A 237 -8.60 39.64 -26.13
N LYS A 238 -8.53 40.83 -26.76
CA LYS A 238 -7.25 41.43 -27.19
C LYS A 238 -6.50 42.07 -26.02
N THR A 239 -7.24 42.69 -25.12
CA THR A 239 -6.68 43.40 -23.97
C THR A 239 -6.17 42.41 -22.91
N ILE A 240 -6.90 41.32 -22.64
CA ILE A 240 -6.47 40.24 -21.74
C ILE A 240 -5.16 39.59 -22.22
N LYS A 241 -5.02 39.31 -23.52
CA LYS A 241 -3.79 38.69 -24.05
C LYS A 241 -2.56 39.56 -23.83
N TRP A 242 -2.69 40.89 -23.98
CA TRP A 242 -1.60 41.83 -23.71
C TRP A 242 -1.28 41.96 -22.22
N ILE A 243 -2.30 41.95 -21.35
CA ILE A 243 -2.12 41.97 -19.90
C ILE A 243 -1.39 40.70 -19.43
N PHE A 244 -1.77 39.53 -19.96
CA PHE A 244 -1.12 38.25 -19.63
C PHE A 244 0.34 38.23 -20.09
N PHE A 245 0.63 38.73 -21.29
CA PHE A 245 2.02 38.84 -21.78
C PHE A 245 2.87 39.78 -20.92
N LEU A 246 2.30 40.90 -20.47
CA LEU A 246 2.98 41.86 -19.62
C LEU A 246 3.25 41.29 -18.21
N LEU A 247 2.28 40.53 -17.65
CA LEU A 247 2.46 39.79 -16.40
C LEU A 247 3.56 38.74 -16.50
N LEU A 248 3.63 38.02 -17.62
CA LEU A 248 4.67 37.01 -17.88
C LEU A 248 6.07 37.64 -17.93
N VAL A 249 6.22 38.80 -18.58
CA VAL A 249 7.50 39.54 -18.62
C VAL A 249 7.92 39.99 -17.21
N ILE A 250 6.98 40.45 -16.38
CA ILE A 250 7.25 40.85 -15.00
C ILE A 250 7.65 39.65 -14.14
N THR A 251 6.95 38.51 -14.24
CA THR A 251 7.28 37.29 -13.48
C THR A 251 8.66 36.77 -13.85
N VAL A 252 9.01 36.75 -15.14
CA VAL A 252 10.36 36.36 -15.59
C VAL A 252 11.42 37.33 -15.05
N GLY A 253 11.15 38.65 -15.07
CA GLY A 253 12.05 39.66 -14.50
C GLY A 253 12.30 39.47 -13.00
N LEU A 254 11.24 39.23 -12.23
CA LEU A 254 11.33 38.96 -10.79
C LEU A 254 12.04 37.64 -10.49
N ALA A 255 11.78 36.59 -11.27
CA ALA A 255 12.47 35.31 -11.13
C ALA A 255 13.99 35.44 -11.37
N VAL A 256 14.40 36.18 -12.41
CA VAL A 256 15.82 36.45 -12.69
C VAL A 256 16.47 37.27 -11.59
N TYR A 257 15.78 38.30 -11.07
CA TYR A 257 16.27 39.13 -9.97
C TYR A 257 16.44 38.32 -8.67
N TYR A 258 15.45 37.50 -8.31
CA TYR A 258 15.52 36.62 -7.14
C TYR A 258 16.64 35.59 -7.25
N TYR A 259 16.79 34.98 -8.43
CA TYR A 259 17.80 33.94 -8.65
C TYR A 259 19.24 34.50 -8.62
N THR A 260 19.44 35.73 -9.09
CA THR A 260 20.76 36.37 -9.10
C THR A 260 21.19 36.91 -7.73
N THR A 261 20.24 37.33 -6.89
CA THR A 261 20.53 37.88 -5.55
C THR A 261 20.69 36.79 -4.48
N LYS A 262 19.92 35.70 -4.54
CA LYS A 262 20.02 34.58 -3.56
C LYS A 262 21.32 33.77 -3.66
N LYS A 263 21.96 33.75 -4.85
CA LYS A 263 23.14 32.92 -5.14
C LYS A 263 24.41 33.27 -4.36
N LYS A 264 24.46 34.44 -3.70
CA LYS A 264 25.64 34.91 -2.95
C LYS A 264 25.65 34.56 -1.46
N LYS A 265 24.50 34.22 -0.84
CA LYS A 265 24.45 33.95 0.62
C LYS A 265 24.65 32.48 1.02
N ASN A 266 24.53 31.51 0.11
CA ASN A 266 24.55 30.08 0.44
C ASN A 266 25.81 29.32 -0.01
N GLN A 267 26.93 30.01 -0.24
CA GLN A 267 28.17 29.33 -0.66
C GLN A 267 28.92 28.80 0.57
N VAL A 268 29.00 27.47 0.69
CA VAL A 268 29.88 26.80 1.65
C VAL A 268 31.33 27.15 1.33
N ASN A 269 32.14 27.34 2.37
CA ASN A 269 33.57 27.56 2.21
C ASN A 269 34.19 26.42 1.38
N PRO A 270 34.92 26.71 0.29
CA PRO A 270 35.44 25.69 -0.62
C PRO A 270 36.37 24.67 0.05
N LYS A 271 37.06 25.04 1.14
CA LYS A 271 37.90 24.12 1.91
C LYS A 271 37.06 23.04 2.62
N ILE A 272 35.92 23.43 3.17
CA ILE A 272 34.99 22.52 3.86
C ILE A 272 34.27 21.62 2.85
N ALA A 273 33.84 22.19 1.73
CA ALA A 273 33.27 21.40 0.64
C ALA A 273 34.29 20.34 0.14
N SER A 274 35.55 20.72 -0.05
CA SER A 274 36.61 19.77 -0.40
C SER A 274 36.84 18.70 0.67
N TYR A 275 36.82 19.07 1.95
CA TYR A 275 36.94 18.13 3.06
C TYR A 275 35.81 17.09 3.04
N ILE A 276 34.57 17.57 3.03
CA ILE A 276 33.36 16.73 3.01
C ILE A 276 33.38 15.80 1.78
N THR A 277 33.65 16.33 0.58
CA THR A 277 33.76 15.52 -0.64
C THR A 277 34.84 14.44 -0.53
N SER A 278 35.99 14.73 0.10
CA SER A 278 37.05 13.74 0.27
C SER A 278 36.65 12.61 1.23
N HIS A 279 35.92 12.93 2.31
CA HIS A 279 35.45 11.96 3.28
C HIS A 279 34.30 11.11 2.72
N VAL A 280 33.36 11.72 2.00
CA VAL A 280 32.29 11.00 1.30
C VAL A 280 32.87 10.03 0.25
N LYS A 281 33.89 10.45 -0.51
CA LYS A 281 34.58 9.56 -1.46
C LYS A 281 35.31 8.38 -0.81
N LYS A 282 35.67 8.50 0.46
CA LYS A 282 36.27 7.43 1.27
C LYS A 282 35.22 6.57 1.99
N GLY A 283 33.93 6.82 1.75
CA GLY A 283 32.82 6.10 2.39
C GLY A 283 32.42 6.62 3.77
N SER A 284 32.96 7.76 4.24
CA SER A 284 32.55 8.32 5.55
C SER A 284 31.14 8.92 5.48
N LYS A 285 30.22 8.40 6.30
CA LYS A 285 28.85 8.93 6.47
C LYS A 285 28.84 10.22 7.32
N LEU A 286 27.73 10.96 7.27
CA LEU A 286 27.53 12.23 7.98
C LEU A 286 27.92 12.20 9.47
N PRO A 287 27.62 11.17 10.27
CA PRO A 287 27.97 11.16 11.70
C PRO A 287 29.47 11.33 11.96
N HIS A 288 30.33 10.70 11.15
CA HIS A 288 31.79 10.81 11.28
C HIS A 288 32.28 12.21 10.89
N ILE A 289 31.77 12.74 9.78
CA ILE A 289 32.10 14.10 9.30
C ILE A 289 31.64 15.15 10.32
N LYS A 290 30.47 14.94 10.92
CA LYS A 290 29.90 15.78 11.99
C LYS A 290 30.78 15.78 13.22
N GLN A 291 31.24 14.62 13.66
CA GLN A 291 32.14 14.52 14.82
C GLN A 291 33.46 15.29 14.59
N ASP A 292 34.06 15.18 13.41
CA ASP A 292 35.32 15.86 13.10
C ASP A 292 35.18 17.37 12.96
N LEU A 293 34.10 17.84 12.31
CA LEU A 293 33.82 19.27 12.15
C LEU A 293 33.38 19.93 13.47
N HIS A 294 32.67 19.19 14.33
CA HIS A 294 32.31 19.65 15.66
C HIS A 294 33.55 19.84 16.54
N LYS A 295 34.53 18.92 16.48
CA LYS A 295 35.84 19.09 17.14
C LYS A 295 36.60 20.33 16.62
N ALA A 296 36.35 20.74 15.38
CA ALA A 296 36.90 21.95 14.78
C ALA A 296 36.09 23.23 15.07
N GLY A 297 35.07 23.16 15.93
CA GLY A 297 34.28 24.31 16.40
C GLY A 297 33.10 24.72 15.51
N TRP A 298 32.64 23.84 14.63
CA TRP A 298 31.44 24.08 13.81
C TRP A 298 30.17 23.71 14.57
N SER A 299 29.11 24.53 14.43
CA SER A 299 27.80 24.16 14.97
C SER A 299 27.15 23.06 14.14
N GLU A 300 26.26 22.28 14.76
CA GLU A 300 25.54 21.18 14.14
C GLU A 300 24.82 21.60 12.85
N ASP A 301 24.03 22.67 12.91
CA ASP A 301 23.31 23.23 11.75
C ASP A 301 24.26 23.65 10.61
N GLN A 302 25.43 24.18 10.94
CA GLN A 302 26.42 24.58 9.94
C GLN A 302 27.03 23.38 9.24
N VAL A 303 27.28 22.30 9.98
CA VAL A 303 27.81 21.05 9.42
C VAL A 303 26.78 20.41 8.50
N GLU A 304 25.52 20.32 8.95
CA GLU A 304 24.46 19.71 8.16
C GLU A 304 24.20 20.52 6.87
N HIS A 305 24.07 21.84 7.00
CA HIS A 305 23.93 22.72 5.83
C HIS A 305 25.13 22.61 4.88
N ALA A 306 26.36 22.58 5.42
CA ALA A 306 27.57 22.42 4.61
C ALA A 306 27.60 21.07 3.88
N TYR A 307 27.19 19.99 4.55
CA TYR A 307 27.10 18.66 4.00
C TYR A 307 26.08 18.60 2.86
N GLN A 308 24.84 19.05 3.11
CA GLN A 308 23.78 19.06 2.10
C GLN A 308 24.16 19.88 0.86
N GLN A 309 24.72 21.08 1.04
CA GLN A 309 25.16 21.90 -0.09
C GLN A 309 26.33 21.27 -0.85
N THR A 310 27.27 20.65 -0.14
CA THR A 310 28.40 19.96 -0.78
C THR A 310 27.93 18.74 -1.58
N MET A 311 26.99 17.95 -1.04
CA MET A 311 26.40 16.83 -1.77
C MET A 311 25.63 17.27 -3.02
N LYS A 312 24.86 18.36 -2.94
CA LYS A 312 24.21 18.99 -4.10
C LYS A 312 25.23 19.42 -5.17
N GLN A 313 26.36 20.01 -4.76
CA GLN A 313 27.43 20.42 -5.67
C GLN A 313 28.16 19.22 -6.29
N ASN A 314 28.44 18.19 -5.51
CA ASN A 314 29.05 16.95 -5.99
C ASN A 314 28.15 16.27 -7.03
N TYR A 315 26.85 16.15 -6.74
CA TYR A 315 25.87 15.60 -7.65
C TYR A 315 25.74 16.42 -8.94
N ALA A 316 25.71 17.75 -8.84
CA ALA A 316 25.66 18.63 -10.01
C ALA A 316 26.94 18.56 -10.87
N THR A 317 28.10 18.37 -10.24
CA THR A 317 29.39 18.19 -10.92
C THR A 317 29.44 16.82 -11.60
N TYR A 318 28.95 15.79 -10.92
CA TYR A 318 28.77 14.44 -11.45
C TYR A 318 27.86 14.42 -12.69
N LYS A 319 26.67 15.03 -12.61
CA LYS A 319 25.73 15.14 -13.73
C LYS A 319 26.32 15.84 -14.96
N LYS A 320 27.22 16.80 -14.77
CA LYS A 320 27.91 17.50 -15.87
C LYS A 320 29.09 16.72 -16.44
N GLY A 321 29.66 15.79 -15.67
CA GLY A 321 30.77 14.93 -16.08
C GLY A 321 30.42 13.94 -17.20
N GLY A 322 29.13 13.70 -17.47
CA GLY A 322 28.67 12.81 -18.56
C GLY A 322 28.50 13.46 -19.94
N LYS A 323 28.53 14.79 -20.06
CA LYS A 323 28.42 15.50 -21.35
C LYS A 323 29.26 16.79 -21.34
N SER A 324 30.53 16.69 -21.71
CA SER A 324 31.36 17.86 -21.97
C SER A 324 31.09 18.42 -23.38
N THR A 325 30.08 19.28 -23.51
CA THR A 325 30.08 20.29 -24.59
C THR A 325 30.43 21.65 -23.99
N GLY A 326 31.71 21.98 -24.11
CA GLY A 326 32.24 23.31 -23.83
C GLY A 326 31.71 24.31 -24.86
N LEU A 327 30.58 24.94 -24.56
CA LEU A 327 30.18 26.19 -25.21
C LEU A 327 30.40 27.37 -24.26
N SER A 328 31.29 28.28 -24.69
CA SER A 328 31.59 29.60 -24.12
C SER A 328 30.31 30.37 -23.71
N SER A 329 30.38 31.08 -22.57
CA SER A 329 29.23 31.70 -21.90
C SER A 329 28.47 32.72 -22.77
N LYS A 330 29.14 33.35 -23.76
CA LYS A 330 28.50 34.26 -24.70
C LYS A 330 27.61 33.53 -25.72
N LYS A 331 27.99 32.32 -26.15
CA LYS A 331 27.16 31.49 -27.02
C LYS A 331 26.00 30.84 -26.26
N LYS A 332 26.15 30.55 -24.95
CA LYS A 332 25.04 30.07 -24.10
C LYS A 332 23.92 31.10 -23.93
N ALA A 333 24.25 32.39 -23.77
CA ALA A 333 23.23 33.44 -23.67
C ALA A 333 22.42 33.59 -24.98
N LEU A 334 23.11 33.49 -26.12
CA LEU A 334 22.47 33.57 -27.44
C LEU A 334 21.65 32.30 -27.76
N TYR A 335 22.13 31.13 -27.33
CA TYR A 335 21.37 29.88 -27.43
C TYR A 335 20.14 29.88 -26.53
N ILE A 336 20.27 30.29 -25.26
CA ILE A 336 19.14 30.35 -24.32
C ILE A 336 18.08 31.33 -24.81
N SER A 337 18.48 32.49 -25.36
CA SER A 337 17.56 33.47 -25.96
C SER A 337 16.85 32.94 -27.21
N GLY A 338 17.56 32.20 -28.07
CA GLY A 338 16.94 31.58 -29.25
C GLY A 338 16.00 30.44 -28.85
N PHE A 339 16.40 29.63 -27.88
CA PHE A 339 15.66 28.45 -27.44
C PHE A 339 14.39 28.82 -26.66
N THR A 340 14.40 29.90 -25.86
CA THR A 340 13.16 30.39 -25.22
C THR A 340 12.17 30.93 -26.24
N ILE A 341 12.62 31.63 -27.29
CA ILE A 341 11.74 32.09 -28.37
C ILE A 341 11.16 30.88 -29.14
N LEU A 342 11.98 29.85 -29.39
CA LEU A 342 11.56 28.63 -30.07
C LEU A 342 10.58 27.80 -29.24
N ILE A 343 10.80 27.69 -27.92
CA ILE A 343 9.88 27.02 -27.00
C ILE A 343 8.55 27.79 -26.92
N ILE A 344 8.58 29.12 -26.85
CA ILE A 344 7.35 29.93 -26.85
C ILE A 344 6.60 29.76 -28.18
N PHE A 345 7.32 29.74 -29.32
CA PHE A 345 6.71 29.50 -30.63
C PHE A 345 6.15 28.09 -30.76
N ALA A 346 6.85 27.08 -30.22
CA ALA A 346 6.39 25.69 -30.17
C ALA A 346 5.17 25.54 -29.25
N LEU A 347 5.13 26.20 -28.09
CA LEU A 347 3.97 26.23 -27.19
C LEU A 347 2.76 26.89 -27.86
N VAL A 348 2.96 27.98 -28.59
CA VAL A 348 1.88 28.64 -29.35
C VAL A 348 1.39 27.76 -30.52
N MET A 349 2.29 27.01 -31.17
CA MET A 349 1.91 26.01 -32.18
C MET A 349 1.19 24.81 -31.55
N PHE A 350 1.66 24.31 -30.41
CA PHE A 350 1.11 23.14 -29.72
C PHE A 350 -0.27 23.43 -29.09
N LEU A 351 -0.49 24.66 -28.62
CA LEU A 351 -1.81 25.13 -28.18
C LEU A 351 -2.78 25.36 -29.35
N ASN A 352 -2.28 25.51 -30.59
CA ASN A 352 -3.09 25.66 -31.80
C ASN A 352 -3.27 24.35 -32.59
N SER A 353 -2.43 23.34 -32.37
CA SER A 353 -2.60 22.01 -32.93
C SER A 353 -3.30 21.14 -31.90
N SER A 354 -4.61 20.99 -32.02
CA SER A 354 -5.38 19.95 -31.34
C SER A 354 -4.81 18.59 -31.72
N GLY A 355 -3.87 18.10 -30.91
CA GLY A 355 -3.31 16.76 -31.01
C GLY A 355 -4.39 15.76 -30.67
N THR A 356 -4.80 14.99 -31.67
CA THR A 356 -5.63 13.80 -31.54
C THR A 356 -4.84 12.75 -30.76
N GLY A 357 -4.96 12.77 -29.43
CA GLY A 357 -4.76 11.55 -28.65
C GLY A 357 -5.84 10.55 -29.06
N HIS A 358 -5.49 9.27 -29.20
CA HIS A 358 -6.49 8.22 -29.34
C HIS A 358 -7.34 8.22 -28.07
N ALA A 359 -8.49 8.87 -28.14
CA ALA A 359 -9.46 8.87 -27.07
C ALA A 359 -9.96 7.43 -26.90
N ILE A 360 -9.87 6.93 -25.68
CA ILE A 360 -10.70 5.81 -25.24
C ILE A 360 -12.15 6.30 -25.40
N PHE A 361 -12.95 5.60 -26.20
CA PHE A 361 -14.37 5.93 -26.36
C PHE A 361 -15.08 5.51 -25.07
N ILE A 362 -15.21 6.46 -24.14
CA ILE A 362 -16.13 6.32 -23.02
C ILE A 362 -17.52 6.61 -23.58
N ASN A 363 -18.30 5.57 -23.84
CA ASN A 363 -19.73 5.75 -24.11
C ASN A 363 -20.42 5.89 -22.76
N TYR A 364 -21.25 6.91 -22.62
CA TYR A 364 -22.19 7.01 -21.51
C TYR A 364 -23.51 6.45 -21.99
N ASP A 365 -24.20 5.69 -21.14
CA ASP A 365 -25.59 5.33 -21.44
C ASP A 365 -26.41 6.62 -21.54
N GLU A 366 -27.14 6.81 -22.64
CA GLU A 366 -28.02 7.97 -22.83
C GLU A 366 -29.29 7.85 -21.98
N ASN A 367 -29.57 6.66 -21.44
CA ASN A 367 -30.66 6.46 -20.51
C ASN A 367 -30.19 6.87 -19.11
N GLU A 368 -30.67 8.03 -18.66
CA GLU A 368 -30.53 8.46 -17.26
C GLU A 368 -31.01 7.34 -16.35
N SER A 369 -30.12 6.89 -15.47
CA SER A 369 -30.49 6.07 -14.32
C SER A 369 -31.44 6.89 -13.42
N GLU A 370 -32.36 6.24 -12.68
CA GLU A 370 -33.39 6.92 -11.87
C GLU A 370 -32.81 7.87 -10.79
N ASP A 371 -31.53 7.71 -10.46
CA ASP A 371 -30.72 8.53 -9.56
C ASP A 371 -29.96 9.69 -10.26
N GLY A 372 -30.06 9.83 -11.59
CA GLY A 372 -29.39 10.87 -12.37
C GLY A 372 -27.91 10.62 -12.64
N ALA A 373 -27.36 9.47 -12.24
CA ALA A 373 -25.95 9.14 -12.44
C ALA A 373 -25.70 8.60 -13.87
N LYS A 374 -24.69 9.14 -14.55
CA LYS A 374 -24.26 8.67 -15.88
C LYS A 374 -23.41 7.42 -15.74
N ARG A 375 -23.93 6.26 -16.14
CA ARG A 375 -23.16 5.00 -16.13
C ARG A 375 -22.14 4.99 -17.26
N VAL A 376 -20.89 4.65 -16.93
CA VAL A 376 -19.81 4.43 -17.90
C VAL A 376 -20.00 3.04 -18.53
N LEU A 377 -20.21 2.99 -19.84
CA LEU A 377 -20.29 1.73 -20.59
C LEU A 377 -18.88 1.32 -21.03
N CYS A 378 -18.37 0.27 -20.38
CA CYS A 378 -17.13 -0.39 -20.78
C CYS A 378 -17.40 -1.43 -21.88
N VAL A 379 -16.49 -1.53 -22.86
CA VAL A 379 -16.68 -2.36 -24.05
C VAL A 379 -15.67 -3.51 -24.06
N GLY A 380 -16.12 -4.72 -24.37
CA GLY A 380 -15.28 -5.92 -24.38
C GLY A 380 -15.08 -6.50 -22.97
N GLU A 381 -13.88 -7.00 -22.67
CA GLU A 381 -13.47 -7.56 -21.37
C GLU A 381 -13.22 -6.50 -20.28
N HIS A 382 -13.74 -5.29 -20.46
CA HIS A 382 -13.48 -4.19 -19.55
C HIS A 382 -14.69 -3.97 -18.62
N MET A 383 -14.43 -3.76 -17.34
CA MET A 383 -15.42 -3.46 -16.30
C MET A 383 -15.31 -2.00 -15.82
N PRO A 384 -16.40 -1.38 -15.33
CA PRO A 384 -16.40 0.01 -14.87
C PRO A 384 -15.60 0.20 -13.58
N LYS A 385 -14.83 1.29 -13.52
CA LYS A 385 -14.04 1.73 -12.36
C LYS A 385 -14.67 2.98 -11.74
N GLY A 386 -15.66 2.78 -10.85
CA GLY A 386 -16.44 3.87 -10.26
C GLY A 386 -17.06 4.78 -11.33
N GLU A 387 -17.10 6.10 -11.09
CA GLU A 387 -17.65 7.09 -12.02
C GLU A 387 -16.70 7.45 -13.19
N GLY A 388 -15.46 6.94 -13.20
CA GLY A 388 -14.35 7.58 -13.88
C GLY A 388 -13.63 6.81 -15.00
N GLY A 389 -14.02 5.59 -15.35
CA GLY A 389 -13.36 4.85 -16.43
C GLY A 389 -13.64 3.36 -16.47
N CYS A 390 -12.81 2.63 -17.22
CA CYS A 390 -12.88 1.19 -17.40
C CYS A 390 -11.53 0.53 -17.04
N CYS A 391 -11.55 -0.65 -16.43
CA CYS A 391 -10.39 -1.51 -16.18
C CYS A 391 -10.60 -2.91 -16.78
N ILE A 392 -9.57 -3.75 -16.83
CA ILE A 392 -9.70 -5.17 -17.20
C ILE A 392 -9.57 -5.96 -15.91
N ASP A 393 -10.57 -6.78 -15.61
CA ASP A 393 -10.53 -7.76 -14.52
C ASP A 393 -9.79 -9.01 -15.01
N ARG A 394 -8.53 -9.17 -14.60
CA ARG A 394 -7.71 -10.32 -15.03
C ARG A 394 -7.85 -11.52 -14.11
N ASN A 395 -8.36 -11.33 -12.89
CA ASN A 395 -8.45 -12.37 -11.88
C ASN A 395 -9.91 -12.78 -11.58
N ASP A 396 -10.85 -12.25 -12.36
CA ASP A 396 -12.29 -12.48 -12.31
C ASP A 396 -12.90 -12.22 -10.92
N ASN A 397 -12.34 -11.28 -10.15
CA ASN A 397 -12.82 -10.95 -8.81
C ASN A 397 -13.88 -9.83 -8.78
N ASN A 398 -14.24 -9.29 -9.94
CA ASN A 398 -15.14 -8.16 -10.17
C ASN A 398 -14.74 -6.86 -9.44
N ILE A 399 -13.45 -6.64 -9.20
CA ILE A 399 -12.92 -5.46 -8.50
C ILE A 399 -11.79 -4.85 -9.32
N CYS A 400 -12.01 -3.63 -9.83
CA CYS A 400 -10.96 -2.82 -10.46
C CYS A 400 -9.86 -2.39 -9.46
N ASP A 401 -8.90 -3.26 -9.20
CA ASP A 401 -7.85 -3.03 -8.21
C ASP A 401 -6.57 -2.41 -8.83
N ILE A 402 -5.66 -1.95 -7.97
CA ILE A 402 -4.39 -1.35 -8.42
C ILE A 402 -3.43 -2.44 -8.94
N ARG A 403 -3.65 -3.71 -8.60
CA ARG A 403 -2.81 -4.83 -9.03
C ARG A 403 -3.01 -5.11 -10.52
N GLU A 404 -4.24 -5.04 -11.02
CA GLU A 404 -4.56 -5.22 -12.45
C GLU A 404 -3.89 -4.17 -13.34
N GLY A 405 -3.83 -2.91 -12.88
CA GLY A 405 -3.13 -1.84 -13.59
C GLY A 405 -1.62 -2.11 -13.74
N ALA A 406 -1.01 -2.83 -12.80
CA ALA A 406 0.39 -3.27 -12.89
C ALA A 406 0.54 -4.53 -13.77
N GLU A 407 -0.46 -5.42 -13.75
CA GLU A 407 -0.49 -6.66 -14.54
C GLU A 407 -0.67 -6.43 -16.05
N LEU A 408 -1.33 -5.34 -16.47
CA LEU A 408 -1.47 -4.96 -17.89
C LEU A 408 -0.13 -4.72 -18.61
N THR A 409 0.97 -4.57 -17.87
CA THR A 409 2.31 -4.37 -18.45
C THR A 409 3.15 -5.66 -18.49
N ARG A 410 2.65 -6.76 -17.92
CA ARG A 410 3.37 -8.03 -17.85
C ARG A 410 3.05 -8.93 -19.04
N PRO A 411 4.01 -9.76 -19.50
CA PRO A 411 3.76 -10.71 -20.58
C PRO A 411 2.80 -11.82 -20.16
N ASP A 412 2.10 -12.42 -21.13
CA ASP A 412 1.18 -13.53 -20.86
C ASP A 412 1.93 -14.87 -20.61
N GLU A 413 3.15 -14.99 -21.15
CA GLU A 413 4.01 -16.16 -20.99
C GLU A 413 5.34 -15.82 -20.31
N ASP A 414 5.85 -16.73 -19.49
CA ASP A 414 7.16 -16.59 -18.85
C ASP A 414 8.31 -16.86 -19.84
N PRO A 415 9.38 -16.04 -19.83
CA PRO A 415 10.59 -16.36 -20.53
C PRO A 415 11.34 -17.52 -19.86
N ASN A 416 12.16 -18.24 -20.64
CA ASN A 416 13.02 -19.33 -20.11
C ASN A 416 14.00 -18.84 -19.02
N GLU A 417 14.43 -17.59 -19.12
CA GLU A 417 15.32 -16.92 -18.16
C GLU A 417 14.85 -15.48 -18.02
N CYS A 418 14.82 -14.99 -16.78
CA CYS A 418 14.43 -13.63 -16.47
C CYS A 418 15.60 -12.89 -15.82
N SER A 419 15.56 -11.56 -15.94
CA SER A 419 16.49 -10.66 -15.26
C SER A 419 15.78 -9.68 -14.33
N GLU A 420 14.46 -9.51 -14.48
CA GLU A 420 13.62 -8.60 -13.73
C GLU A 420 12.20 -9.17 -13.63
N SER A 421 11.47 -8.82 -12.56
CA SER A 421 10.16 -9.38 -12.25
C SER A 421 9.06 -8.92 -13.21
N THR A 422 9.26 -7.81 -13.92
CA THR A 422 8.33 -7.35 -14.97
C THR A 422 8.39 -8.21 -16.23
N GLN A 423 9.41 -9.07 -16.38
CA GLN A 423 9.51 -10.05 -17.47
C GLN A 423 8.71 -11.32 -17.19
N CYS A 424 8.19 -11.50 -15.97
CA CYS A 424 7.42 -12.68 -15.60
C CYS A 424 5.92 -12.43 -15.73
N SER A 425 5.17 -13.49 -16.06
CA SER A 425 3.72 -13.43 -16.22
C SER A 425 2.99 -13.41 -14.88
N GLY A 426 1.78 -12.82 -14.89
CA GLY A 426 0.90 -12.76 -13.72
C GLY A 426 1.59 -12.25 -12.46
N LEU A 427 1.42 -12.97 -11.34
CA LEU A 427 1.97 -12.65 -10.02
C LEU A 427 3.38 -13.20 -9.76
N LYS A 428 4.07 -13.72 -10.79
CA LYS A 428 5.40 -14.31 -10.62
C LYS A 428 6.47 -13.24 -10.44
N HIS A 429 7.56 -13.66 -9.81
CA HIS A 429 8.76 -12.85 -9.64
C HIS A 429 9.93 -13.49 -10.36
N CYS A 430 10.90 -12.65 -10.76
CA CYS A 430 12.15 -13.16 -11.25
C CYS A 430 13.02 -13.58 -10.07
N VAL A 431 13.06 -14.88 -9.81
CA VAL A 431 13.74 -15.50 -8.68
C VAL A 431 14.98 -16.22 -9.19
N ASP A 432 16.17 -15.74 -8.84
CA ASP A 432 17.46 -16.35 -9.23
C ASP A 432 17.53 -16.73 -10.73
N GLY A 433 16.96 -15.87 -11.58
CA GLY A 433 16.94 -16.03 -13.03
C GLY A 433 15.74 -16.80 -13.62
N ARG A 434 14.79 -17.25 -12.80
CA ARG A 434 13.59 -17.97 -13.24
C ARG A 434 12.30 -17.32 -12.75
N CYS A 435 11.31 -17.23 -13.62
CA CYS A 435 9.98 -16.77 -13.23
C CYS A 435 9.30 -17.82 -12.36
N THR A 436 9.14 -17.49 -11.07
CA THR A 436 8.62 -18.41 -10.06
C THR A 436 7.58 -17.70 -9.22
N ASN A 437 6.57 -18.45 -8.80
CA ASN A 437 5.62 -17.98 -7.81
C ASN A 437 6.23 -18.14 -6.41
N LEU A 438 6.33 -17.06 -5.64
CA LEU A 438 6.86 -17.13 -4.26
C LEU A 438 6.02 -18.05 -3.36
N PHE A 439 4.75 -18.29 -3.73
CA PHE A 439 3.85 -19.21 -3.04
C PHE A 439 4.16 -20.70 -3.26
N GLU A 440 5.00 -21.04 -4.25
CA GLU A 440 5.28 -22.41 -4.67
C GLU A 440 6.70 -22.88 -4.31
N VAL A 441 7.49 -22.04 -3.62
CA VAL A 441 8.92 -22.32 -3.41
C VAL A 441 9.17 -23.38 -2.33
N TYR A 442 8.29 -23.50 -1.33
CA TYR A 442 8.46 -24.49 -0.25
C TYR A 442 7.57 -25.72 -0.47
N ASP A 443 8.12 -26.89 -0.21
CA ASP A 443 7.35 -28.14 -0.23
C ASP A 443 6.49 -28.22 1.04
N ARG A 444 5.18 -28.38 0.85
CA ARG A 444 4.20 -28.42 1.95
C ARG A 444 3.75 -29.83 2.30
N GLN A 445 4.17 -30.85 1.55
CA GLN A 445 3.63 -32.20 1.71
C GLN A 445 4.26 -32.93 2.91
N GLY A 446 3.40 -33.47 3.79
CA GLY A 446 3.82 -34.35 4.89
C GLY A 446 4.38 -33.65 6.12
N CYS A 447 4.09 -32.36 6.29
CA CYS A 447 4.63 -31.56 7.39
C CYS A 447 3.88 -31.75 8.71
N ALA A 448 4.58 -32.10 9.79
CA ALA A 448 3.98 -32.21 11.13
C ALA A 448 3.80 -30.85 11.82
N VAL A 449 4.70 -29.89 11.55
CA VAL A 449 4.69 -28.53 12.10
C VAL A 449 5.12 -27.57 11.00
N GLN A 450 4.30 -26.56 10.72
CA GLN A 450 4.58 -25.53 9.73
C GLN A 450 5.09 -24.27 10.42
N CYS A 451 6.14 -23.67 9.87
CA CYS A 451 6.79 -22.49 10.42
C CYS A 451 6.85 -21.37 9.39
N ASN A 452 6.73 -20.14 9.86
CA ASN A 452 7.11 -18.94 9.13
C ASN A 452 8.42 -18.39 9.72
N PHE A 453 9.12 -17.55 8.96
CA PHE A 453 10.20 -16.75 9.54
C PHE A 453 9.63 -15.41 10.01
N GLY A 454 9.91 -15.07 11.27
CA GLY A 454 9.61 -13.77 11.85
C GLY A 454 10.76 -12.80 11.58
N THR A 455 11.48 -12.39 12.62
CA THR A 455 12.63 -11.50 12.48
C THR A 455 13.82 -12.19 11.81
N VAL A 456 14.29 -11.61 10.70
CA VAL A 456 15.49 -12.04 9.95
C VAL A 456 16.66 -11.11 10.26
N THR A 457 17.81 -11.69 10.58
CA THR A 457 19.07 -10.97 10.74
C THR A 457 19.86 -10.99 9.43
N VAL A 458 20.10 -9.81 8.87
CA VAL A 458 20.80 -9.62 7.60
C VAL A 458 22.06 -8.78 7.81
N ASP A 459 23.21 -9.36 7.49
CA ASP A 459 24.49 -8.66 7.44
C ASP A 459 24.77 -8.15 6.02
N THR A 460 25.34 -6.97 5.93
CA THR A 460 25.76 -6.35 4.68
C THR A 460 27.28 -6.23 4.60
N ASN A 461 27.83 -6.26 3.38
CA ASN A 461 29.28 -6.14 3.18
C ASN A 461 29.87 -4.78 3.57
N ASP A 462 29.04 -3.75 3.81
CA ASP A 462 29.44 -2.48 4.41
C ASP A 462 29.40 -2.48 5.96
N ARG A 463 29.27 -3.67 6.57
CA ARG A 463 29.32 -3.94 8.02
C ARG A 463 28.12 -3.39 8.79
N GLU A 464 26.97 -3.36 8.14
CA GLU A 464 25.70 -3.08 8.81
C GLU A 464 24.99 -4.41 9.08
N THR A 465 24.33 -4.49 10.23
CA THR A 465 23.51 -5.64 10.62
C THR A 465 22.11 -5.11 10.84
N TYR A 466 21.15 -5.76 10.19
CA TYR A 466 19.74 -5.42 10.26
C TYR A 466 18.98 -6.56 10.90
N GLN A 467 18.04 -6.22 11.78
CA GLN A 467 17.00 -7.13 12.23
C GLN A 467 15.71 -6.61 11.63
N VAL A 468 15.14 -7.36 10.69
CA VAL A 468 14.00 -6.94 9.89
C VAL A 468 12.94 -8.02 9.89
N GLU A 469 11.70 -7.60 10.01
CA GLU A 469 10.53 -8.45 9.83
C GLU A 469 10.21 -8.59 8.33
N PRO A 470 9.29 -9.48 7.94
CA PRO A 470 8.74 -9.49 6.59
C PRO A 470 8.26 -8.10 6.17
N ASP A 471 8.44 -7.78 4.90
CA ASP A 471 8.21 -6.49 4.28
C ASP A 471 9.06 -5.33 4.80
N GLN A 472 10.04 -5.58 5.67
CA GLN A 472 11.05 -4.60 6.05
C GLN A 472 12.37 -4.82 5.32
N GLY A 473 13.21 -3.80 5.33
CA GLY A 473 14.44 -3.82 4.54
C GLY A 473 15.32 -2.60 4.73
N GLY A 474 16.27 -2.44 3.82
CA GLY A 474 17.27 -1.40 3.89
C GLY A 474 17.62 -0.82 2.53
N TYR A 475 18.51 0.17 2.55
CA TYR A 475 19.06 0.78 1.35
C TYR A 475 20.55 0.98 1.53
N THR A 476 21.29 0.79 0.44
CA THR A 476 22.73 1.08 0.42
C THR A 476 22.99 2.58 0.59
N ALA A 477 24.15 2.95 1.13
CA ALA A 477 24.52 4.35 1.42
C ALA A 477 24.44 5.31 0.21
N ALA A 478 24.41 4.79 -1.02
CA ALA A 478 24.25 5.57 -2.25
C ALA A 478 22.78 5.72 -2.71
N GLY A 479 21.82 5.05 -2.05
CA GLY A 479 20.38 5.10 -2.32
C GLY A 479 19.93 4.49 -3.65
N GLY A 480 20.84 3.90 -4.42
CA GLY A 480 20.54 3.28 -5.72
C GLY A 480 20.30 1.78 -5.68
N ILE A 481 20.46 1.13 -4.52
CA ILE A 481 20.07 -0.26 -4.29
C ILE A 481 19.27 -0.28 -2.99
N GLY A 482 18.01 -0.70 -3.07
CA GLY A 482 17.18 -1.09 -1.94
C GLY A 482 17.05 -2.60 -1.89
N TRP A 483 16.79 -3.14 -0.71
CA TRP A 483 16.48 -4.54 -0.50
C TRP A 483 15.40 -4.68 0.57
N GLN A 484 14.58 -5.72 0.49
CA GLN A 484 13.44 -5.96 1.38
C GLN A 484 13.25 -7.47 1.55
N VAL A 485 13.10 -7.94 2.79
CA VAL A 485 12.67 -9.32 3.06
C VAL A 485 11.20 -9.42 2.68
N LEU A 486 10.85 -10.37 1.84
CA LEU A 486 9.45 -10.61 1.48
C LEU A 486 8.82 -11.59 2.46
N GLN A 487 7.50 -11.51 2.62
CA GLN A 487 6.76 -12.56 3.31
C GLN A 487 6.87 -13.88 2.55
N GLY A 488 7.37 -14.90 3.22
CA GLY A 488 7.40 -16.27 2.71
C GLY A 488 6.11 -17.02 3.07
N GLN A 489 5.88 -18.14 2.39
CA GLN A 489 4.88 -19.12 2.84
C GLN A 489 5.41 -19.97 4.01
N PRO A 490 4.50 -20.62 4.75
CA PRO A 490 4.90 -21.60 5.75
C PRO A 490 5.72 -22.72 5.12
N TYR A 491 6.81 -23.10 5.78
CA TYR A 491 7.71 -24.18 5.42
C TYR A 491 7.79 -25.19 6.55
N CYS A 492 8.43 -26.34 6.31
CA CYS A 492 8.54 -27.36 7.35
C CYS A 492 9.57 -27.02 8.42
N GLN A 493 9.21 -27.26 9.68
CA GLN A 493 10.15 -27.04 10.79
C GLN A 493 11.46 -27.81 10.56
N GLY A 494 12.58 -27.09 10.63
CA GLY A 494 13.92 -27.65 10.42
C GLY A 494 14.33 -27.85 8.96
N GLU A 495 13.46 -27.50 8.00
CA GLU A 495 13.87 -27.34 6.60
C GLU A 495 14.76 -26.10 6.45
N ASP A 496 15.74 -26.17 5.54
CA ASP A 496 16.62 -25.04 5.24
C ASP A 496 15.88 -24.02 4.35
N ALA A 497 14.99 -23.27 4.98
CA ALA A 497 14.16 -22.26 4.34
C ALA A 497 15.03 -21.14 3.75
N GLY A 498 14.98 -20.98 2.44
CA GLY A 498 15.58 -19.81 1.79
C GLY A 498 14.72 -18.59 2.07
N ILE A 499 15.30 -17.51 2.58
CA ILE A 499 14.57 -16.25 2.79
C ILE A 499 14.47 -15.49 1.46
N PRO A 500 13.25 -15.18 0.96
CA PRO A 500 13.09 -14.38 -0.25
C PRO A 500 13.45 -12.92 0.03
N ILE A 501 14.46 -12.40 -0.66
CA ILE A 501 14.86 -11.00 -0.57
C ILE A 501 14.66 -10.32 -1.92
N LYS A 502 13.77 -9.34 -1.95
CA LYS A 502 13.56 -8.45 -3.10
C LYS A 502 14.67 -7.42 -3.17
N ILE A 503 15.30 -7.30 -4.33
CA ILE A 503 16.30 -6.29 -4.65
C ILE A 503 15.69 -5.29 -5.63
N THR A 504 15.77 -4.00 -5.28
CA THR A 504 15.30 -2.89 -6.13
C THR A 504 16.47 -1.99 -6.49
N GLU A 505 16.89 -2.02 -7.75
CA GLU A 505 17.88 -1.09 -8.29
C GLU A 505 17.17 0.19 -8.77
N ARG A 506 17.64 1.35 -8.30
CA ARG A 506 17.07 2.66 -8.65
C ARG A 506 18.06 3.51 -9.45
N GLU A 507 17.56 4.13 -10.51
CA GLU A 507 18.30 5.12 -11.29
C GLU A 507 17.53 6.45 -11.31
N GLY A 508 18.13 7.52 -10.79
CA GLY A 508 17.47 8.82 -10.72
C GLY A 508 16.24 8.88 -9.81
N GLY A 509 16.09 7.91 -8.89
CA GLY A 509 14.97 7.79 -7.96
C GLY A 509 13.82 6.93 -8.47
N GLN A 510 13.86 6.46 -9.71
CA GLN A 510 12.89 5.53 -10.28
C GLN A 510 13.41 4.08 -10.18
N PRO A 511 12.54 3.09 -9.90
CA PRO A 511 12.93 1.68 -9.99
C PRO A 511 13.29 1.36 -11.44
N ARG A 512 14.47 0.79 -11.64
CA ARG A 512 14.98 0.38 -12.96
C ARG A 512 14.91 -1.12 -13.13
N ARG A 513 15.20 -1.87 -12.07
CA ARG A 513 15.27 -3.33 -12.09
C ARG A 513 14.84 -3.86 -10.74
N GLU A 514 13.98 -4.86 -10.74
CA GLU A 514 13.49 -5.53 -9.54
C GLU A 514 13.56 -7.04 -9.71
N TYR A 515 14.17 -7.74 -8.77
CA TYR A 515 14.27 -9.21 -8.79
C TYR A 515 14.31 -9.74 -7.36
N VAL A 516 14.13 -11.03 -7.20
CA VAL A 516 14.17 -11.71 -5.90
C VAL A 516 15.32 -12.71 -5.90
N THR A 517 15.98 -12.85 -4.75
CA THR A 517 16.98 -13.88 -4.51
C THR A 517 16.65 -14.62 -3.22
N PHE A 518 16.83 -15.94 -3.19
CA PHE A 518 16.65 -16.73 -1.98
C PHE A 518 17.97 -16.92 -1.25
N LEU A 519 18.04 -16.51 0.01
CA LEU A 519 19.23 -16.70 0.84
C LEU A 519 18.91 -17.57 2.06
N ARG A 520 19.61 -18.69 2.19
CA ARG A 520 19.53 -19.56 3.36
C ARG A 520 20.33 -19.03 4.54
N ARG A 521 20.15 -19.67 5.71
CA ARG A 521 20.93 -19.32 6.91
C ARG A 521 22.44 -19.48 6.63
N GLY A 522 23.17 -18.39 6.79
CA GLY A 522 24.60 -18.30 6.57
C GLY A 522 25.02 -18.04 5.13
N GLU A 523 24.09 -18.03 4.17
CA GLU A 523 24.33 -17.82 2.74
C GLU A 523 24.50 -16.33 2.38
N GLU A 524 25.39 -16.07 1.42
CA GLU A 524 25.70 -14.72 0.94
C GLU A 524 25.20 -14.56 -0.49
N SER A 525 24.57 -13.42 -0.79
CA SER A 525 24.07 -13.11 -2.12
C SER A 525 25.18 -12.95 -3.15
N ASP A 526 24.80 -13.05 -4.41
CA ASP A 526 25.61 -12.55 -5.50
C ASP A 526 25.96 -11.07 -5.36
N VAL A 527 26.99 -10.63 -6.11
CA VAL A 527 27.44 -9.23 -6.09
C VAL A 527 26.41 -8.33 -6.76
N ILE A 528 25.69 -7.55 -5.96
CA ILE A 528 24.74 -6.54 -6.43
C ILE A 528 25.52 -5.27 -6.75
N THR A 529 25.57 -4.88 -8.03
CA THR A 529 26.36 -3.73 -8.48
C THR A 529 25.48 -2.52 -8.68
N HIS A 530 25.86 -1.36 -8.14
CA HIS A 530 25.06 -0.15 -8.27
C HIS A 530 24.91 0.29 -9.74
N PRO A 531 23.68 0.59 -10.22
CA PRO A 531 23.38 0.72 -11.65
C PRO A 531 24.19 1.81 -12.36
N THR A 532 24.52 2.89 -11.64
CA THR A 532 25.30 4.02 -12.19
C THR A 532 26.72 4.14 -11.65
N THR A 533 27.11 3.33 -10.65
CA THR A 533 28.42 3.44 -9.98
C THR A 533 29.01 2.06 -9.74
N PRO A 534 29.65 1.43 -10.75
CA PRO A 534 30.09 0.03 -10.68
C PRO A 534 31.11 -0.29 -9.56
N SER A 535 31.72 0.73 -8.96
CA SER A 535 32.58 0.60 -7.79
C SER A 535 31.82 0.36 -6.48
N VAL A 536 30.54 0.70 -6.43
CA VAL A 536 29.65 0.39 -5.31
C VAL A 536 29.08 -0.99 -5.56
N ARG A 537 29.55 -1.95 -4.76
CA ARG A 537 29.14 -3.35 -4.81
C ARG A 537 28.64 -3.73 -3.45
N PHE A 538 27.50 -4.41 -3.44
CA PHE A 538 26.75 -4.74 -2.26
C PHE A 538 26.52 -6.25 -2.23
N ARG A 539 26.56 -6.82 -1.04
CA ARG A 539 26.19 -8.21 -0.79
C ARG A 539 25.43 -8.28 0.52
N LEU A 540 24.43 -9.15 0.52
CA LEU A 540 23.60 -9.47 1.66
C LEU A 540 23.99 -10.85 2.17
N ARG A 541 23.91 -11.05 3.47
CA ARG A 541 24.07 -12.36 4.08
C ARG A 541 23.00 -12.53 5.13
N VAL A 542 22.15 -13.56 4.98
CA VAL A 542 21.23 -13.93 6.06
C VAL A 542 22.06 -14.67 7.09
N THR A 543 22.22 -14.10 8.28
CA THR A 543 23.02 -14.72 9.34
C THR A 543 22.18 -15.63 10.21
N ASP A 544 20.95 -15.20 10.53
CA ASP A 544 20.02 -15.95 11.35
C ASP A 544 18.57 -15.48 11.12
N PHE A 545 17.59 -16.25 11.56
CA PHE A 545 16.18 -15.83 11.60
C PHE A 545 15.43 -16.60 12.68
N ILE A 546 14.40 -15.96 13.25
CA ILE A 546 13.51 -16.57 14.24
C ILE A 546 12.39 -17.32 13.51
N GLU A 547 12.17 -18.58 13.87
CA GLU A 547 11.07 -19.39 13.35
C GLU A 547 9.84 -19.22 14.25
N GLU A 548 8.70 -18.95 13.64
CA GLU A 548 7.39 -18.88 14.28
C GLU A 548 6.55 -20.04 13.77
N CYS A 549 6.44 -21.09 14.59
CA CYS A 549 5.79 -22.35 14.23
C CYS A 549 4.44 -22.47 14.93
N ASN A 550 3.41 -22.90 14.19
CA ASN A 550 2.06 -23.14 14.69
C ASN A 550 1.71 -24.63 14.66
#